data_AF-A0A1B6FHG9-F1
#
_entry.id   AF-A0A1B6FHG9-F1
#
_cell.length_a   1.000
_cell.length_b   1.000
_cell.length_c   1.000
_cell.angle_alpha   90.00
_cell.angle_beta   90.00
_cell.angle_gamma   90.00
#
_symmetry.space_group_name_H-M   'P 1'
#
loop_
_entity.id
_entity.type
_entity.pdbx_description
1 polymer ?
#
loop_
_entity_poly.entity_id
_entity_poly.type
_entity_poly.pdbx_seq_one_letter_code
_entity_poly.pdbx_strand_id
1 'polypeptide(L)'
;CRATFGFNQGKVCYEVKLLENLDVSHLEDEPSPHVLRVGWSVLSTSLMLGEEPMSFGYGGTAKASTNCKFNNYGTTFVVGDTVTAYLDYGNRVKISYAVNGKYLGDAFNIPAS
;
A
#
# COMPACT_ATOMS: atom_id res chain seq x y z
N CYS A 1 -7.03 -3.81 -7.57
CA CYS A 1 -8.02 -4.86 -7.20
C CYS A 1 -8.17 -4.90 -5.68
N ARG A 2 -9.04 -5.77 -5.14
CA ARG A 2 -9.21 -5.96 -3.69
C ARG A 2 -9.41 -7.45 -3.39
N ALA A 3 -9.00 -7.89 -2.20
CA ALA A 3 -9.30 -9.23 -1.70
C ALA A 3 -10.82 -9.41 -1.49
N THR A 4 -11.26 -10.66 -1.40
CA THR A 4 -12.67 -11.05 -1.21
C THR A 4 -13.15 -10.98 0.24
N PHE A 5 -12.23 -10.82 1.20
CA PHE A 5 -12.54 -10.72 2.63
C PHE A 5 -11.98 -9.43 3.22
N GLY A 6 -12.74 -8.83 4.13
CA GLY A 6 -12.30 -7.71 4.96
C GLY A 6 -11.78 -8.18 6.31
N PHE A 7 -11.23 -7.24 7.08
CA PHE A 7 -10.69 -7.48 8.42
C PHE A 7 -11.04 -6.31 9.34
N ASN A 8 -11.51 -6.60 10.56
CA ASN A 8 -12.02 -5.58 11.48
C ASN A 8 -11.59 -5.74 12.94
N GLN A 9 -10.76 -6.74 13.28
CA GLN A 9 -10.27 -6.92 14.65
C GLN A 9 -8.99 -7.76 14.70
N GLY A 10 -8.00 -7.30 15.46
CA GLY A 10 -6.76 -8.04 15.72
C GLY A 10 -5.65 -7.66 14.74
N LYS A 11 -4.79 -8.61 14.37
CA LYS A 11 -3.65 -8.36 13.46
C LYS A 11 -3.70 -9.27 12.26
N VAL A 12 -3.45 -8.72 11.08
CA VAL A 12 -3.37 -9.48 9.82
C VAL A 12 -2.25 -8.92 8.95
N CYS A 13 -1.68 -9.77 8.09
CA CYS A 13 -0.79 -9.33 7.04
C CYS A 13 -0.96 -10.18 5.79
N TYR A 14 -0.49 -9.65 4.67
CA TYR A 14 -0.33 -10.39 3.43
C TYR A 14 0.95 -9.94 2.71
N GLU A 15 1.42 -10.74 1.77
CA GLU A 15 2.60 -10.43 0.97
C GLU A 15 2.26 -10.30 -0.51
N VAL A 16 2.98 -9.41 -1.20
CA VAL A 16 2.91 -9.22 -2.64
C VAL A 16 4.32 -9.30 -3.19
N LYS A 17 4.55 -10.22 -4.12
CA LYS A 17 5.80 -10.31 -4.87
C LYS A 17 5.63 -9.65 -6.23
N LEU A 18 6.51 -8.71 -6.56
CA LEU A 18 6.52 -8.07 -7.88
C LEU A 18 7.23 -9.01 -8.86
N LEU A 19 6.49 -9.52 -9.84
CA LEU A 19 7.01 -10.52 -10.79
C LEU A 19 7.59 -9.86 -12.04
N GLU A 20 6.91 -8.86 -12.58
CA GLU A 20 7.29 -8.18 -13.82
C GLU A 20 6.62 -6.81 -13.92
N ASN A 21 7.17 -5.97 -14.80
CA ASN A 21 6.54 -4.75 -15.25
C ASN A 21 5.81 -5.03 -16.56
N LEU A 22 4.53 -4.70 -16.63
CA LEU A 22 3.75 -4.82 -17.87
C LEU A 22 4.19 -3.77 -18.88
N ASP A 23 4.04 -4.07 -20.17
CA ASP A 23 4.29 -3.09 -21.23
C ASP A 23 3.30 -1.92 -21.12
N VAL A 24 3.86 -0.72 -20.97
CA VAL A 24 3.15 0.56 -20.86
C VAL A 24 3.66 1.56 -21.87
N SER A 25 4.19 1.09 -23.00
CA SER A 25 4.67 1.92 -24.11
C SER A 25 3.67 2.97 -24.62
N HIS A 26 2.37 2.78 -24.33
CA HIS A 26 1.30 3.75 -24.62
C HIS A 26 1.19 4.92 -23.63
N LEU A 27 1.86 4.86 -22.48
CA LEU A 27 1.92 5.93 -21.48
C LEU A 27 3.14 6.81 -21.76
N GLU A 28 3.03 7.62 -22.81
CA GLU A 28 4.05 8.62 -23.13
C GLU A 28 4.18 9.64 -21.96
N ASP A 29 5.41 10.01 -21.61
CA ASP A 29 5.75 11.02 -20.58
C ASP A 29 5.29 10.77 -19.13
N GLU A 30 4.82 9.57 -18.77
CA GLU A 30 4.52 9.23 -17.38
C GLU A 30 5.82 8.95 -16.59
N PRO A 31 6.18 9.74 -15.55
CA PRO A 31 7.46 9.60 -14.87
C PRO A 31 7.63 8.28 -14.11
N SER A 32 6.54 7.61 -13.76
CA SER A 32 6.58 6.37 -12.98
C SER A 32 5.49 5.39 -13.43
N PRO A 33 5.59 4.87 -14.66
CA PRO A 33 4.47 4.23 -15.34
C PRO A 33 4.18 2.81 -14.83
N HIS A 34 5.10 2.24 -14.05
CA HIS A 34 4.98 0.90 -13.47
C HIS A 34 4.76 0.91 -11.96
N VAL A 35 4.35 2.02 -11.36
CA VAL A 35 4.21 2.09 -9.90
C VAL A 35 3.08 1.19 -9.42
N LEU A 36 3.47 0.11 -8.76
CA LEU A 36 2.57 -0.69 -7.95
C LEU A 36 2.35 -0.01 -6.59
N ARG A 37 1.09 0.04 -6.15
CA ARG A 37 0.71 0.39 -4.77
C ARG A 37 0.06 -0.80 -4.08
N VAL A 38 0.49 -1.09 -2.85
CA VAL A 38 0.00 -2.18 -2.00
C VAL A 38 -0.55 -1.59 -0.71
N GLY A 39 -1.63 -2.14 -0.14
CA GLY A 39 -2.18 -1.62 1.11
C GLY A 39 -3.62 -2.02 1.41
N TRP A 40 -4.36 -1.11 2.05
CA TRP A 40 -5.65 -1.39 2.66
C TRP A 40 -6.66 -0.31 2.33
N SER A 41 -7.92 -0.69 2.12
CA SER A 41 -9.00 0.27 1.90
C SER A 41 -10.35 -0.28 2.35
N VAL A 42 -11.25 0.61 2.78
CA VAL A 42 -12.64 0.25 3.12
C VAL A 42 -13.47 0.04 1.86
N LEU A 43 -14.49 -0.82 1.93
CA LEU A 43 -15.24 -1.29 0.76
C LEU A 43 -15.83 -0.17 -0.11
N SER A 44 -16.18 0.98 0.48
CA SER A 44 -16.79 2.12 -0.21
C SER A 44 -15.84 2.92 -1.10
N THR A 45 -14.53 2.73 -1.01
CA THR A 45 -13.57 3.47 -1.86
C THR A 45 -13.50 2.88 -3.27
N SER A 46 -13.08 3.68 -4.25
CA SER A 46 -12.69 3.17 -5.56
C SER A 46 -11.48 2.23 -5.49
N LEU A 47 -11.08 1.73 -6.66
CA LEU A 47 -9.92 0.86 -6.83
C LEU A 47 -8.59 1.62 -6.96
N MET A 48 -8.62 2.96 -6.96
CA MET A 48 -7.43 3.81 -7.01
C MET A 48 -6.87 3.97 -5.58
N LEU A 49 -6.01 3.02 -5.19
CA LEU A 49 -5.48 2.95 -3.83
C LEU A 49 -4.71 4.23 -3.46
N GLY A 50 -5.05 4.83 -2.32
CA GLY A 50 -4.44 6.05 -1.78
C GLY A 50 -5.06 7.37 -2.28
N GLU A 51 -6.02 7.34 -3.19
CA GLU A 51 -6.62 8.55 -3.80
C GLU A 51 -7.93 9.00 -3.11
N GLU A 52 -8.35 8.28 -2.06
CA GLU A 52 -9.53 8.61 -1.27
C GLU A 52 -9.23 8.57 0.24
N PRO A 53 -10.05 9.23 1.07
CA PRO A 53 -10.08 8.96 2.50
C PRO A 53 -10.32 7.47 2.77
N MET A 54 -9.72 6.94 3.84
CA MET A 54 -9.85 5.51 4.21
C MET A 54 -9.33 4.52 3.14
N SER A 55 -8.47 5.03 2.23
CA SER A 55 -7.68 4.26 1.27
C SER A 55 -6.21 4.55 1.54
N PHE A 56 -5.43 3.51 1.86
CA PHE A 56 -4.05 3.61 2.35
C PHE A 56 -3.14 2.73 1.51
N GLY A 57 -2.22 3.33 0.76
CA GLY A 57 -1.31 2.59 -0.11
C GLY A 57 0.15 2.94 0.11
N TYR A 58 1.04 1.98 -0.09
CA TYR A 58 2.48 2.16 -0.17
C TYR A 58 2.94 1.82 -1.60
N GLY A 59 3.59 2.80 -2.25
CA GLY A 59 4.03 2.69 -3.64
C GLY A 59 5.53 2.45 -3.79
N GLY A 60 5.93 1.84 -4.92
CA GLY A 60 7.33 1.53 -5.25
C GLY A 60 8.30 2.72 -5.23
N THR A 61 7.79 3.95 -5.26
CA THR A 61 8.53 5.22 -5.18
C THR A 61 8.80 5.71 -3.76
N ALA A 62 8.74 4.83 -2.75
CA ALA A 62 8.94 5.17 -1.34
C ALA A 62 7.93 6.20 -0.80
N LYS A 63 6.65 6.05 -1.18
CA LYS A 63 5.58 6.94 -0.72
C LYS A 63 4.42 6.19 -0.08
N ALA A 64 4.00 6.64 1.09
CA ALA A 64 2.73 6.32 1.71
C ALA A 64 1.66 7.31 1.22
N SER A 65 0.52 6.78 0.77
CA SER A 65 -0.55 7.52 0.09
C SER A 65 -1.90 7.35 0.76
N THR A 66 -2.60 8.45 1.01
CA THR A 66 -4.01 8.47 1.43
C THR A 66 -4.65 9.81 1.08
N ASN A 67 -5.91 9.82 0.64
CA ASN A 67 -6.64 11.03 0.27
C ASN A 67 -5.85 11.96 -0.68
N CYS A 68 -5.25 11.39 -1.73
CA CYS A 68 -4.40 12.07 -2.71
C CYS A 68 -3.13 12.75 -2.13
N LYS A 69 -2.76 12.45 -0.88
CA LYS A 69 -1.53 12.94 -0.26
C LYS A 69 -0.49 11.83 -0.28
N PHE A 70 0.69 12.15 -0.81
CA PHE A 70 1.80 11.22 -0.99
C PHE A 70 3.00 11.69 -0.16
N ASN A 71 3.27 11.02 0.95
CA ASN A 71 4.35 11.38 1.87
C ASN A 71 5.49 10.37 1.78
N ASN A 72 6.74 10.84 1.94
CA ASN A 72 7.91 9.97 1.94
C ASN A 72 7.81 8.95 3.09
N TYR A 73 8.01 7.68 2.77
CA TYR A 73 7.94 6.57 3.72
C TYR A 73 8.75 5.38 3.22
N GLY A 74 9.47 4.74 4.14
CA GLY A 74 10.12 3.46 3.86
C GLY A 74 11.25 3.57 2.83
N THR A 75 11.25 2.64 1.88
CA THR A 75 12.25 2.56 0.79
C THR A 75 11.57 2.36 -0.56
N THR A 76 12.32 2.39 -1.65
CA THR A 76 11.80 1.99 -2.96
C THR A 76 11.71 0.47 -3.05
N PHE A 77 10.79 -0.06 -3.85
CA PHE A 77 10.75 -1.48 -4.20
C PHE A 77 10.49 -1.65 -5.70
N VAL A 78 11.03 -2.72 -6.27
CA VAL A 78 11.06 -3.00 -7.70
C VAL A 78 10.72 -4.46 -8.00
N VAL A 79 10.70 -4.82 -9.29
CA VAL A 79 10.56 -6.21 -9.73
C VAL A 79 11.57 -7.11 -9.02
N GLY A 80 11.09 -8.23 -8.49
CA GLY A 80 11.86 -9.16 -7.67
C GLY A 80 11.63 -9.01 -6.16
N ASP A 81 11.24 -7.82 -5.71
CA ASP A 81 10.99 -7.56 -4.29
C ASP A 81 9.66 -8.14 -3.80
N THR A 82 9.62 -8.46 -2.51
CA THR A 82 8.41 -8.85 -1.79
C THR A 82 8.04 -7.78 -0.77
N VAL A 83 6.80 -7.29 -0.84
CA VAL A 83 6.23 -6.30 0.07
C VAL A 83 5.24 -7.00 1.00
N THR A 84 5.48 -6.93 2.30
CA THR A 84 4.50 -7.35 3.31
C THR A 84 3.69 -6.14 3.74
N ALA A 85 2.36 -6.24 3.71
CA ALA A 85 1.44 -5.22 4.22
C ALA A 85 0.83 -5.70 5.54
N TYR A 86 1.04 -4.95 6.61
CA TYR A 86 0.51 -5.25 7.95
C TYR A 86 -0.68 -4.36 8.28
N LEU A 87 -1.63 -4.90 9.02
CA LEU A 87 -2.76 -4.18 9.61
C LEU A 87 -2.93 -4.65 11.06
N ASP A 88 -2.76 -3.72 12.01
CA ASP A 88 -3.08 -3.90 13.42
C ASP A 88 -4.36 -3.10 13.73
N TYR A 89 -5.49 -3.79 13.80
CA TYR A 89 -6.80 -3.26 14.10
C TYR A 89 -7.09 -3.43 15.59
N GLY A 90 -6.52 -2.53 16.40
CA GLY A 90 -6.74 -2.44 17.85
C GLY A 90 -7.38 -1.11 18.27
N ASN A 91 -7.01 -0.59 19.43
CA ASN A 91 -7.46 0.73 19.92
C ASN A 91 -7.13 1.89 18.96
N ARG A 92 -6.12 1.69 18.12
CA ARG A 92 -5.78 2.52 16.97
C ARG A 92 -5.50 1.58 15.82
N VAL A 93 -5.87 1.98 14.62
CA VAL A 93 -5.57 1.21 13.41
C VAL A 93 -4.19 1.62 12.93
N LYS A 94 -3.23 0.69 13.00
CA LYS A 94 -1.88 0.88 12.49
C LYS A 94 -1.69 0.11 11.20
N ILE A 95 -1.10 0.79 10.22
CA ILE A 95 -0.73 0.18 8.94
C ILE A 95 0.76 0.40 8.76
N SER A 96 1.48 -0.67 8.45
CA SER A 96 2.93 -0.67 8.25
C SER A 96 3.31 -1.66 7.18
N TYR A 97 4.55 -1.58 6.72
CA TYR A 97 5.05 -2.39 5.61
C TYR A 97 6.45 -2.93 5.91
N ALA A 98 6.79 -4.03 5.23
CA ALA A 98 8.16 -4.51 5.11
C ALA A 98 8.51 -4.73 3.63
N VAL A 99 9.77 -4.52 3.27
CA VAL A 99 10.31 -4.89 1.95
C VAL A 99 11.40 -5.93 2.18
N ASN A 100 11.26 -7.10 1.57
CA ASN A 100 12.16 -8.25 1.72
C ASN A 100 12.42 -8.60 3.20
N GLY A 101 11.35 -8.61 4.00
CA GLY A 101 11.41 -8.89 5.45
C GLY A 101 11.92 -7.74 6.33
N LYS A 102 12.39 -6.63 5.76
CA LYS A 102 12.84 -5.46 6.52
C LYS A 102 11.67 -4.55 6.88
N TYR A 103 11.31 -4.51 8.16
CA TYR A 103 10.26 -3.62 8.69
C TYR A 103 10.61 -2.14 8.49
N LEU A 104 9.62 -1.34 8.05
CA LEU A 104 9.81 0.07 7.66
C LEU A 104 9.21 1.07 8.66
N GLY A 105 8.63 0.59 9.77
CA GLY A 105 7.92 1.44 10.74
C GLY A 105 6.45 1.69 10.37
N ASP A 106 5.73 2.38 11.25
CA ASP A 106 4.31 2.69 11.07
C ASP A 106 4.15 3.74 9.93
N ALA A 107 3.40 3.38 8.87
CA ALA A 107 3.06 4.31 7.78
C ALA A 107 1.86 5.18 8.14
N PHE A 108 0.87 4.58 8.80
CA PHE A 108 -0.35 5.24 9.25
C PHE A 108 -0.70 4.82 10.67
N ASN A 109 -1.20 5.76 11.46
CA ASN A 109 -1.66 5.54 12.82
C ASN A 109 -2.98 6.29 13.04
N ILE A 110 -4.09 5.60 12.79
CA ILE A 110 -5.43 6.17 12.67
C ILE A 110 -6.19 5.91 13.98
N PRO A 111 -6.97 6.88 14.50
CA PRO A 111 -7.89 6.60 15.60
C PRO A 111 -8.86 5.46 15.21
N ALA A 112 -9.08 4.50 16.12
CA ALA A 112 -10.17 3.55 15.92
C ALA A 112 -11.51 4.31 16.08
N SER A 113 -12.45 4.04 15.18
CA SER A 113 -13.83 4.53 15.23
C SER A 113 -14.69 3.65 16.12
#